data_AF-A0A6J6D5X8-F1
#
_entry.id   AF-A0A6J6D5X8-F1
#
_cell.length_a   1.000
_cell.length_b   1.000
_cell.length_c   1.000
_cell.angle_alpha   90.00
_cell.angle_beta   90.00
_cell.angle_gamma   90.00
#
_symmetry.space_group_name_H-M   'P 1'
#
loop_
_entity.id
_entity.type
_entity.pdbx_description
1 polymer ?
#
loop_
_entity_poly.entity_id
_entity_poly.type
_entity_poly.pdbx_seq_one_letter_code
_entity_poly.pdbx_strand_id
1 'polypeptide(L)'
;MISFDIEPLHEMVTEGSFLDQEISQRNLITISNPPFGRNNSLSIPFFNHAANLSDAICFIVPRSWRKWSVTNRLDLRFELVLDIDLDIDYVDAGGEALSNKSHLATCFQIWRKTDKSRQIVKVVDKKIVEKVAPDRADVSLTIFGYGCGKVKTDFERVPNTTQMFLKLHHPDALAALESVDYSKFFKNTAYTEALSLPEINYLLNEAIYGDPMIEGI
;
A
#
# COMPACT_ATOMS: atom_id res chain seq x y z
N MET A 1 -6.17 -22.77 20.87
CA MET A 1 -5.48 -21.57 20.37
C MET A 1 -4.06 -21.98 20.03
N ILE A 2 -3.52 -21.54 18.89
CA ILE A 2 -2.14 -21.81 18.48
C ILE A 2 -1.46 -20.45 18.39
N SER A 3 -0.33 -20.27 19.07
CA SER A 3 0.37 -18.97 19.13
C SER A 3 1.87 -19.19 19.16
N PHE A 4 2.57 -18.41 18.35
CA PHE A 4 4.02 -18.44 18.23
C PHE A 4 4.58 -17.03 18.31
N ASP A 5 5.70 -16.87 19.00
CA ASP A 5 6.50 -15.65 19.00
C ASP A 5 7.98 -16.02 19.11
N ILE A 6 8.87 -15.27 18.48
CA ILE A 6 10.32 -15.49 18.58
C ILE A 6 10.86 -15.08 19.95
N GLU A 7 10.16 -14.19 20.66
CA GLU A 7 10.50 -13.70 22.00
C GLU A 7 9.21 -13.67 22.86
N PRO A 8 8.68 -14.83 23.28
CA PRO A 8 7.38 -14.92 23.93
C PRO A 8 7.38 -14.22 25.30
N LEU A 9 6.44 -13.28 25.48
CA LEU A 9 6.22 -12.57 26.74
C LEU A 9 5.10 -13.18 27.60
N HIS A 10 4.52 -14.31 27.18
CA HIS A 10 3.43 -14.98 27.87
C HIS A 10 3.58 -16.50 27.80
N GLU A 11 3.33 -17.21 28.91
CA GLU A 11 3.58 -18.66 29.06
C GLU A 11 2.82 -19.55 28.07
N MET A 12 1.63 -19.13 27.64
CA MET A 12 0.83 -19.83 26.62
C MET A 12 1.34 -19.67 25.18
N VAL A 13 2.35 -18.83 24.94
CA VAL A 13 2.91 -18.59 23.61
C VAL A 13 4.13 -19.49 23.41
N THR A 14 4.11 -20.25 22.32
CA THR A 14 5.22 -21.14 21.98
C THR A 14 6.36 -20.33 21.37
N GLU A 15 7.59 -20.51 21.86
CA GLU A 15 8.77 -19.89 21.28
C GLU A 15 9.02 -20.44 19.88
N GLY A 16 9.08 -19.58 18.87
CA GLY A 16 9.36 -19.95 17.50
C GLY A 16 8.87 -18.94 16.46
N SER A 17 9.49 -18.97 15.28
CA SER A 17 9.06 -18.20 14.13
C SER A 17 7.83 -18.85 13.49
N PHE A 18 6.73 -18.11 13.36
CA PHE A 18 5.50 -18.56 12.70
C PHE A 18 5.75 -19.04 11.26
N LEU A 19 6.69 -18.41 10.54
CA LEU A 19 6.97 -18.73 9.15
C LEU A 19 7.57 -20.14 8.97
N ASP A 20 8.14 -20.69 10.04
CA ASP A 20 8.76 -22.02 10.05
C ASP A 20 7.83 -23.11 10.60
N GLN A 21 6.59 -22.77 10.98
CA GLN A 21 5.67 -23.72 11.60
C GLN A 21 4.85 -24.48 10.56
N GLU A 22 4.77 -25.80 10.74
CA GLU A 22 3.84 -26.66 9.99
C GLU A 22 2.60 -26.94 10.86
N ILE A 23 1.48 -26.32 10.50
CA ILE A 23 0.22 -26.43 11.24
C ILE A 23 -0.73 -27.35 10.46
N SER A 24 -1.12 -28.47 11.08
CA SER A 24 -1.97 -29.50 10.45
C SER A 24 -3.48 -29.24 10.61
N GLN A 25 -3.85 -28.38 11.55
CA GLN A 25 -5.23 -27.99 11.81
C GLN A 25 -5.84 -27.25 10.61
N ARG A 26 -7.16 -27.40 10.46
CA ARG A 26 -7.96 -26.75 9.41
C ARG A 26 -8.94 -25.76 10.03
N ASN A 27 -9.59 -24.97 9.19
CA ASN A 27 -10.62 -24.01 9.58
C ASN A 27 -10.10 -22.97 10.58
N LEU A 28 -8.90 -22.46 10.31
CA LEU A 28 -8.23 -21.50 11.17
C LEU A 28 -8.55 -20.07 10.77
N ILE A 29 -8.48 -19.19 11.76
CA ILE A 29 -8.44 -17.74 11.58
C ILE A 29 -7.11 -17.27 12.13
N THR A 30 -6.33 -16.56 11.32
CA THR A 30 -5.07 -15.96 11.79
C THR A 30 -5.32 -14.52 12.19
N ILE A 31 -4.98 -14.17 13.42
CA ILE A 31 -5.03 -12.79 13.93
C ILE A 31 -3.62 -12.40 14.34
N SER A 32 -3.09 -11.29 13.83
CA SER A 32 -1.72 -10.87 14.16
C SER A 32 -1.47 -9.38 13.89
N ASN A 33 -0.48 -8.81 14.59
CA ASN A 33 0.22 -7.61 14.18
C ASN A 33 1.59 -8.06 13.64
N PRO A 34 1.68 -8.54 12.39
CA PRO A 34 2.91 -9.13 11.88
C PRO A 34 4.04 -8.08 11.86
N PRO A 35 5.31 -8.48 11.97
CA PRO A 35 6.40 -7.55 11.74
C PRO A 35 6.29 -6.97 10.32
N PHE A 36 6.37 -5.64 10.18
CA PHE A 36 6.11 -4.99 8.90
C PHE A 36 7.28 -5.15 7.92
N GLY A 37 8.51 -4.91 8.39
CA GLY A 37 9.70 -4.85 7.55
C GLY A 37 9.70 -3.67 6.58
N ARG A 38 10.86 -3.35 6.00
CA ARG A 38 10.98 -2.26 5.03
C ARG A 38 10.17 -2.61 3.77
N ASN A 39 9.29 -1.71 3.33
CA ASN A 39 8.44 -1.91 2.14
C ASN A 39 7.58 -3.19 2.20
N ASN A 40 7.09 -3.56 3.39
CA ASN A 40 6.28 -4.76 3.64
C ASN A 40 7.03 -6.09 3.38
N SER A 41 8.35 -6.09 3.55
CA SER A 41 9.19 -7.27 3.30
C SER A 41 8.92 -8.43 4.26
N LEU A 42 8.34 -8.17 5.43
CA LEU A 42 8.04 -9.20 6.43
C LEU A 42 6.54 -9.51 6.52
N SER A 43 5.68 -8.50 6.41
CA SER A 43 4.22 -8.70 6.54
C SER A 43 3.60 -9.47 5.37
N ILE A 44 4.10 -9.31 4.14
CA ILE A 44 3.60 -10.05 2.97
C ILE A 44 3.90 -11.56 3.09
N PRO A 45 5.14 -12.02 3.37
CA PRO A 45 5.41 -13.42 3.65
C PRO A 45 4.54 -13.99 4.77
N PHE A 46 4.32 -13.23 5.85
CA PHE A 46 3.44 -13.62 6.96
C PHE A 46 2.01 -13.91 6.49
N PHE A 47 1.45 -13.02 5.67
CA PHE A 47 0.11 -13.21 5.09
C PHE A 47 0.06 -14.43 4.19
N ASN A 48 1.03 -14.59 3.28
CA ASN A 48 1.04 -15.69 2.33
C ASN A 48 1.28 -17.05 3.00
N HIS A 49 2.03 -17.09 4.10
CA HIS A 49 2.13 -18.28 4.94
C HIS A 49 0.78 -18.59 5.60
N ALA A 50 0.15 -17.60 6.24
CA ALA A 50 -1.18 -17.75 6.84
C ALA A 50 -2.27 -18.18 5.84
N ALA A 51 -2.16 -17.76 4.57
CA ALA A 51 -3.10 -18.10 3.50
C ALA A 51 -3.18 -19.62 3.22
N ASN A 52 -2.13 -20.38 3.54
CA ASN A 52 -2.12 -21.83 3.41
C ASN A 52 -2.87 -22.56 4.53
N LEU A 53 -3.08 -21.88 5.65
CA LEU A 53 -3.57 -22.46 6.89
C LEU A 53 -5.01 -22.05 7.20
N SER A 54 -5.36 -20.82 6.82
CA SER A 54 -6.55 -20.14 7.32
C SER A 54 -7.63 -19.91 6.27
N ASP A 55 -8.85 -19.73 6.74
CA ASP A 55 -10.02 -19.28 5.96
C ASP A 55 -10.22 -17.76 6.06
N ALA A 56 -9.70 -17.15 7.12
CA ALA A 56 -9.66 -15.70 7.28
C ALA A 56 -8.34 -15.25 7.93
N ILE A 57 -7.89 -14.06 7.55
CA ILE A 57 -6.67 -13.42 8.06
C ILE A 57 -7.02 -12.00 8.49
N CYS A 58 -6.78 -11.67 9.75
CA CYS A 58 -7.11 -10.40 10.38
C CYS A 58 -5.84 -9.73 10.89
N PHE A 59 -5.28 -8.79 10.13
CA PHE A 59 -3.99 -8.17 10.47
C PHE A 59 -4.09 -6.68 10.76
N ILE A 60 -3.27 -6.23 11.71
CA ILE A 60 -2.86 -4.83 11.84
C ILE A 60 -1.66 -4.64 10.90
N VAL A 61 -1.75 -3.72 9.95
CA VAL A 61 -0.73 -3.51 8.90
C VAL A 61 -0.57 -2.03 8.58
N PRO A 62 0.53 -1.59 7.93
CA PRO A 62 0.65 -0.22 7.48
C PRO A 62 -0.35 0.07 6.36
N ARG A 63 -0.86 1.31 6.29
CA ARG A 63 -1.80 1.76 5.23
C ARG A 63 -1.28 1.57 3.80
N SER A 64 0.03 1.38 3.63
CA SER A 64 0.62 0.98 2.35
C SER A 64 0.06 -0.32 1.76
N TRP A 65 -0.58 -1.17 2.58
CA TRP A 65 -1.32 -2.34 2.10
C TRP A 65 -2.49 -1.99 1.18
N ARG A 66 -3.01 -0.76 1.23
CA ARG A 66 -4.04 -0.29 0.28
C ARG A 66 -3.51 -0.08 -1.14
N LYS A 67 -2.20 -0.03 -1.35
CA LYS A 67 -1.61 0.14 -2.68
C LYS A 67 -1.67 -1.17 -3.46
N TRP A 68 -2.00 -1.10 -4.75
CA TRP A 68 -2.03 -2.28 -5.64
C TRP A 68 -0.70 -3.01 -5.72
N SER A 69 0.44 -2.30 -5.59
CA SER A 69 1.77 -2.92 -5.53
C SER A 69 1.96 -3.84 -4.32
N VAL A 70 1.14 -3.69 -3.27
CA VAL A 70 1.12 -4.58 -2.11
C VAL A 70 0.04 -5.64 -2.27
N THR A 71 -1.22 -5.26 -2.52
CA THR A 71 -2.32 -6.24 -2.62
C THR A 71 -2.08 -7.27 -3.72
N ASN A 72 -1.47 -6.91 -4.85
CA ASN A 72 -1.13 -7.86 -5.91
C ASN A 72 -0.06 -8.90 -5.51
N ARG A 73 0.65 -8.70 -4.39
CA ARG A 73 1.64 -9.66 -3.84
C ARG A 73 1.08 -10.52 -2.72
N LEU A 74 -0.08 -10.15 -2.17
CA LEU A 74 -0.83 -11.01 -1.24
C LEU A 74 -1.42 -12.19 -2.01
N ASP A 75 -1.70 -13.29 -1.32
CA ASP A 75 -2.32 -14.47 -1.92
C ASP A 75 -3.64 -14.11 -2.62
N LEU A 76 -3.80 -14.55 -3.88
CA LEU A 76 -4.95 -14.20 -4.70
C LEU A 76 -6.23 -14.94 -4.29
N ARG A 77 -6.14 -16.00 -3.48
CA ARG A 77 -7.33 -16.69 -2.96
C ARG A 77 -8.07 -15.87 -1.93
N PHE A 78 -7.52 -14.75 -1.48
CA PHE A 78 -8.09 -13.91 -0.43
C PHE A 78 -8.59 -12.58 -0.96
N GLU A 79 -9.79 -12.19 -0.52
CA GLU A 79 -10.42 -10.90 -0.80
C GLU A 79 -10.53 -10.06 0.48
N LEU A 80 -10.32 -8.76 0.35
CA LEU A 80 -10.47 -7.81 1.44
C LEU A 80 -11.95 -7.62 1.76
N VAL A 81 -12.36 -7.90 3.00
CA VAL A 81 -13.75 -7.77 3.46
C VAL A 81 -13.96 -6.61 4.43
N LEU A 82 -12.89 -6.16 5.10
CA LEU A 82 -12.93 -5.04 6.04
C LEU A 82 -11.60 -4.30 6.03
N ASP A 83 -11.66 -2.97 6.04
CA ASP A 83 -10.50 -2.08 6.17
C ASP A 83 -10.89 -0.91 7.09
N ILE A 84 -10.22 -0.80 8.24
CA ILE A 84 -10.49 0.20 9.27
C ILE A 84 -9.20 0.94 9.58
N ASP A 85 -9.21 2.27 9.47
CA ASP A 85 -8.10 3.10 9.95
C ASP A 85 -7.92 2.94 11.46
N LEU A 86 -6.67 2.81 11.89
CA LEU A 86 -6.31 2.72 13.29
C LEU A 86 -5.64 4.03 13.71
N ASP A 87 -6.22 4.70 14.69
CA ASP A 87 -5.61 5.84 15.36
C ASP A 87 -5.04 5.35 16.69
N ILE A 88 -3.77 4.97 16.69
CA ILE A 88 -3.10 4.35 17.85
C ILE A 88 -1.74 4.98 18.04
N ASP A 89 -1.44 5.31 19.29
CA ASP A 89 -0.08 5.57 19.73
C ASP A 89 0.64 4.24 19.96
N TYR A 90 1.63 3.94 19.12
CA TYR A 90 2.47 2.76 19.31
C TYR A 90 3.36 2.95 20.54
N VAL A 91 3.20 2.07 21.53
CA VAL A 91 4.03 2.00 22.74
C VAL A 91 4.97 0.81 22.70
N ASP A 92 6.12 0.92 23.35
CA ASP A 92 7.03 -0.19 23.56
C ASP A 92 6.57 -1.14 24.68
N ALA A 93 7.36 -2.18 24.98
CA ALA A 93 7.04 -3.14 26.04
C ALA A 93 6.98 -2.51 27.45
N GLY A 94 7.53 -1.31 27.65
CA GLY A 94 7.47 -0.54 28.88
C GLY A 94 6.32 0.46 28.94
N GLY A 95 5.53 0.59 27.86
CA GLY A 95 4.44 1.57 27.75
C GLY A 95 4.89 2.97 27.31
N GLU A 96 6.15 3.14 26.92
CA GLU A 96 6.68 4.41 26.42
C GLU A 96 6.38 4.56 24.92
N ALA A 97 6.04 5.77 24.48
CA ALA A 97 5.73 6.01 23.07
C ALA A 97 6.96 5.76 22.19
N LEU A 98 6.82 4.91 21.16
CA LEU A 98 7.90 4.52 20.26
C LEU A 98 8.49 5.70 19.45
N SER A 99 7.77 6.82 19.30
CA SER A 99 8.38 8.10 18.90
C SER A 99 7.45 9.30 19.09
N ASN A 100 8.02 10.46 19.45
CA ASN A 100 7.37 11.78 19.38
C ASN A 100 7.40 12.41 17.96
N LYS A 101 7.78 11.68 16.88
CA LYS A 101 8.15 12.33 15.60
C LYS A 101 7.66 11.70 14.29
N SER A 102 6.95 10.58 14.26
CA SER A 102 6.14 10.22 13.09
C SER A 102 5.08 9.19 13.45
N HIS A 103 3.81 9.56 13.36
CA HIS A 103 2.72 8.60 13.50
C HIS A 103 2.83 7.56 12.37
N LEU A 104 3.09 6.31 12.74
CA LEU A 104 3.06 5.17 11.82
C LEU A 104 1.59 4.91 11.47
N ALA A 105 1.22 5.20 10.22
CA ALA A 105 -0.16 5.10 9.80
C ALA A 105 -0.51 3.63 9.50
N THR A 106 -1.39 3.06 10.31
CA THR A 106 -1.83 1.67 10.21
C THR A 106 -3.33 1.52 10.03
N CYS A 107 -3.72 0.33 9.62
CA CYS A 107 -5.10 -0.08 9.46
C CYS A 107 -5.26 -1.53 9.91
N PHE A 108 -6.46 -1.86 10.38
CA PHE A 108 -6.87 -3.23 10.62
C PHE A 108 -7.62 -3.74 9.38
N GLN A 109 -7.15 -4.84 8.81
CA GLN A 109 -7.77 -5.45 7.65
C GLN A 109 -8.18 -6.89 7.92
N ILE A 110 -9.37 -7.25 7.44
CA ILE A 110 -9.84 -8.65 7.40
C ILE A 110 -9.88 -9.09 5.95
N TRP A 111 -9.25 -10.22 5.68
CA TRP A 111 -9.21 -10.89 4.40
C TRP A 111 -9.84 -12.26 4.52
N ARG A 112 -10.72 -12.62 3.58
CA ARG A 112 -11.44 -13.90 3.57
C ARG A 112 -11.01 -14.72 2.36
N LYS A 113 -10.76 -16.00 2.57
CA LYS A 113 -10.50 -16.97 1.51
C LYS A 113 -11.75 -17.18 0.65
N THR A 114 -11.53 -17.35 -0.64
CA THR A 114 -12.58 -17.50 -1.65
C THR A 114 -12.25 -18.67 -2.56
N ASP A 115 -13.29 -19.25 -3.16
CA ASP A 115 -13.14 -20.37 -4.11
C ASP A 115 -12.52 -19.90 -5.44
N LYS A 116 -12.80 -18.65 -5.82
CA LYS A 116 -12.28 -18.03 -7.04
C LYS A 116 -11.24 -16.99 -6.67
N SER A 117 -9.99 -17.26 -7.03
CA SER A 117 -8.91 -16.29 -6.85
C SER A 117 -9.22 -14.96 -7.55
N ARG A 118 -8.96 -13.86 -6.86
CA ARG A 118 -8.99 -12.52 -7.43
C ARG A 118 -7.94 -12.38 -8.53
N GLN A 119 -8.16 -11.42 -9.42
CA GLN A 119 -7.19 -11.09 -10.45
C GLN A 119 -6.18 -10.06 -9.94
N ILE A 120 -5.05 -9.97 -10.65
CA ILE A 120 -4.09 -8.90 -10.42
C ILE A 120 -4.71 -7.59 -10.91
N VAL A 121 -4.75 -6.59 -10.03
CA VAL A 121 -5.29 -5.29 -10.37
C VAL A 121 -4.27 -4.49 -11.16
N LYS A 122 -4.68 -3.95 -12.30
CA LYS A 122 -3.83 -3.12 -13.16
C LYS A 122 -4.59 -1.89 -13.63
N VAL A 123 -3.89 -0.75 -13.68
CA VAL A 123 -4.39 0.46 -14.31
C VAL A 123 -3.84 0.53 -15.73
N VAL A 124 -4.73 0.67 -16.72
CA VAL A 124 -4.34 0.82 -18.13
C VAL A 124 -3.66 2.17 -18.33
N ASP A 125 -2.48 2.15 -18.93
CA ASP A 125 -1.76 3.36 -19.31
C ASP A 125 -2.29 3.88 -20.66
N LYS A 126 -3.16 4.89 -20.60
CA LYS A 126 -3.74 5.57 -21.77
C LYS A 126 -2.79 6.57 -22.42
N LYS A 127 -1.52 6.64 -21.96
CA LYS A 127 -0.50 7.55 -22.49
C LYS A 127 -0.91 9.02 -22.44
N ILE A 128 -1.69 9.42 -21.44
CA ILE A 128 -2.03 10.84 -21.19
C ILE A 128 -0.76 11.61 -20.81
N VAL A 129 0.09 10.97 -20.01
CA VAL A 129 1.40 11.47 -19.58
C VAL A 129 2.47 10.41 -19.76
N GLU A 130 3.71 10.85 -19.87
CA GLU A 130 4.89 9.97 -19.90
C GLU A 130 5.95 10.48 -18.92
N LYS A 131 6.49 9.57 -18.10
CA LYS A 131 7.63 9.90 -17.23
C LYS A 131 8.89 10.07 -18.08
N VAL A 132 9.47 11.27 -18.05
CA VAL A 132 10.66 11.63 -18.83
C VAL A 132 11.75 12.22 -17.94
N ALA A 133 12.89 12.55 -18.53
CA ALA A 133 13.96 13.29 -17.85
C ALA A 133 13.57 14.78 -17.70
N PRO A 134 14.15 15.52 -16.72
CA PRO A 134 13.74 16.89 -16.41
C PRO A 134 13.78 17.84 -17.62
N ASP A 135 14.78 17.70 -18.48
CA ASP A 135 15.02 18.49 -19.69
C ASP A 135 13.91 18.33 -20.76
N ARG A 136 13.18 17.22 -20.73
CA ARG A 136 12.13 16.88 -21.71
C ARG A 136 10.71 17.06 -21.19
N ALA A 137 10.54 17.31 -19.90
CA ALA A 137 9.22 17.39 -19.28
C ALA A 137 8.48 18.67 -19.64
N ASP A 138 7.16 18.63 -19.59
CA ASP A 138 6.34 19.84 -19.63
C ASP A 138 6.00 20.30 -18.21
N VAL A 139 5.88 19.35 -17.26
CA VAL A 139 5.55 19.61 -15.86
C VAL A 139 6.38 18.76 -14.90
N SER A 140 6.52 19.21 -13.65
CA SER A 140 6.99 18.38 -12.53
C SER A 140 5.87 18.19 -11.51
N LEU A 141 5.59 16.95 -11.14
CA LEU A 141 4.64 16.58 -10.09
C LEU A 141 5.43 16.16 -8.84
N THR A 142 5.11 16.72 -7.68
CA THR A 142 5.68 16.26 -6.41
C THR A 142 5.04 14.92 -6.07
N ILE A 143 5.83 13.85 -5.98
CA ILE A 143 5.34 12.46 -5.77
C ILE A 143 5.78 11.86 -4.44
N PHE A 144 6.62 12.56 -3.67
CA PHE A 144 7.10 12.07 -2.38
C PHE A 144 7.32 13.22 -1.41
N GLY A 145 6.83 13.07 -0.18
CA GLY A 145 7.03 14.04 0.89
C GLY A 145 6.09 15.24 0.84
N TYR A 146 6.50 16.34 1.47
CA TYR A 146 5.66 17.52 1.63
C TYR A 146 5.21 18.10 0.29
N GLY A 147 3.90 18.36 0.16
CA GLY A 147 3.31 18.88 -1.06
C GLY A 147 3.14 17.81 -2.16
N CYS A 148 3.14 16.53 -1.80
CA CYS A 148 2.82 15.45 -2.73
C CYS A 148 1.45 15.72 -3.40
N GLY A 149 1.38 15.51 -4.72
CA GLY A 149 0.26 15.94 -5.56
C GLY A 149 0.41 17.35 -6.17
N LYS A 150 1.39 18.15 -5.76
CA LYS A 150 1.60 19.50 -6.32
C LYS A 150 2.26 19.46 -7.69
N VAL A 151 1.56 19.99 -8.69
CA VAL A 151 2.04 20.19 -10.07
C VAL A 151 2.78 21.53 -10.19
N LYS A 152 3.83 21.58 -11.01
CA LYS A 152 4.59 22.79 -11.37
C LYS A 152 4.83 22.82 -12.87
N THR A 153 4.53 23.95 -13.49
CA THR A 153 4.82 24.23 -14.90
C THR A 153 6.15 24.97 -15.08
N ASP A 154 6.58 25.71 -14.05
CA ASP A 154 7.91 26.30 -13.95
C ASP A 154 8.73 25.60 -12.86
N PHE A 155 9.89 25.06 -13.24
CA PHE A 155 10.75 24.25 -12.39
C PHE A 155 12.16 24.10 -12.96
N GLU A 156 13.11 23.85 -12.07
CA GLU A 156 14.50 23.58 -12.45
C GLU A 156 14.62 22.24 -13.18
N ARG A 157 15.37 22.25 -14.29
CA ARG A 157 15.58 21.10 -15.17
C ARG A 157 16.69 20.19 -14.66
N VAL A 158 16.60 19.81 -13.38
CA VAL A 158 17.59 18.98 -12.69
C VAL A 158 16.96 17.71 -12.10
N PRO A 159 17.68 16.58 -12.03
CA PRO A 159 17.17 15.37 -11.40
C PRO A 159 16.75 15.61 -9.95
N ASN A 160 15.61 15.04 -9.54
CA ASN A 160 15.08 15.17 -8.19
C ASN A 160 14.32 13.88 -7.81
N THR A 161 14.54 13.39 -6.59
CA THR A 161 13.93 12.14 -6.09
C THR A 161 12.49 12.31 -5.60
N THR A 162 12.07 13.53 -5.30
CA THR A 162 10.72 13.88 -4.83
C THR A 162 9.78 14.27 -5.96
N GLN A 163 10.32 14.54 -7.15
CA GLN A 163 9.56 15.00 -8.31
C GLN A 163 9.49 13.92 -9.38
N MET A 164 8.33 13.82 -10.03
CA MET A 164 8.14 13.08 -11.27
C MET A 164 8.00 14.09 -12.40
N PHE A 165 8.91 14.00 -13.35
CA PHE A 165 8.92 14.85 -14.55
C PHE A 165 8.07 14.19 -15.63
N LEU A 166 7.07 14.91 -16.13
CA LEU A 166 6.05 14.36 -17.03
C LEU A 166 6.01 15.16 -18.35
N LYS A 167 6.01 14.43 -19.47
CA LYS A 167 5.63 14.94 -20.79
C LYS A 167 4.12 14.77 -20.95
N LEU A 168 3.43 15.77 -21.48
CA LEU A 168 1.99 15.74 -21.71
C LEU A 168 1.70 15.31 -23.15
N HIS A 169 0.78 14.36 -23.32
CA HIS A 169 0.40 13.80 -24.62
C HIS A 169 -1.10 13.94 -24.91
N HIS A 170 -1.87 14.54 -24.01
CA HIS A 170 -3.30 14.81 -24.16
C HIS A 170 -3.59 16.31 -23.92
N PRO A 171 -4.48 16.95 -24.69
CA PRO A 171 -4.79 18.38 -24.54
C PRO A 171 -5.25 18.75 -23.12
N ASP A 172 -6.05 17.88 -22.50
CA ASP A 172 -6.59 18.11 -21.15
C ASP A 172 -5.66 17.63 -20.02
N ALA A 173 -4.46 17.12 -20.33
CA ALA A 173 -3.59 16.50 -19.32
C ALA A 173 -3.17 17.46 -18.21
N LEU A 174 -2.84 18.72 -18.55
CA LEU A 174 -2.45 19.73 -17.56
C LEU A 174 -3.61 20.06 -16.62
N ALA A 175 -4.77 20.37 -17.20
CA ALA A 175 -5.97 20.70 -16.43
C ALA A 175 -6.39 19.54 -15.52
N ALA A 176 -6.29 18.29 -16.01
CA ALA A 176 -6.57 17.10 -15.21
C ALA A 176 -5.55 16.95 -14.07
N LEU A 177 -4.25 17.07 -14.35
CA LEU A 177 -3.20 16.99 -13.33
C LEU A 177 -3.39 18.03 -12.20
N GLU A 178 -3.88 19.23 -12.52
CA GLU A 178 -4.09 20.30 -11.54
C GLU A 178 -5.39 20.15 -10.73
N SER A 179 -6.36 19.36 -11.21
CA SER A 179 -7.70 19.29 -10.62
C SER A 179 -8.01 17.98 -9.88
N VAL A 180 -7.32 16.88 -10.19
CA VAL A 180 -7.59 15.58 -9.57
C VAL A 180 -7.21 15.55 -8.08
N ASP A 181 -7.98 14.81 -7.29
CA ASP A 181 -7.67 14.59 -5.88
C ASP A 181 -6.66 13.45 -5.69
N TYR A 182 -5.38 13.80 -5.65
CA TYR A 182 -4.30 12.86 -5.29
C TYR A 182 -4.45 12.25 -3.90
N SER A 183 -5.32 12.83 -3.05
CA SER A 183 -5.52 12.37 -1.68
C SER A 183 -6.09 10.98 -1.54
N LYS A 184 -6.75 10.51 -2.59
CA LYS A 184 -7.19 9.14 -2.80
C LYS A 184 -6.07 8.11 -2.66
N PHE A 185 -4.83 8.45 -3.01
CA PHE A 185 -3.72 7.48 -3.07
C PHE A 185 -2.49 7.84 -2.23
N PHE A 186 -2.09 9.11 -2.19
CA PHE A 186 -0.80 9.49 -1.61
C PHE A 186 -0.69 9.25 -0.09
N LYS A 187 -1.83 9.15 0.61
CA LYS A 187 -1.95 8.85 2.04
C LYS A 187 -1.87 7.36 2.35
N ASN A 188 -1.89 6.49 1.33
CA ASN A 188 -1.79 5.04 1.50
C ASN A 188 -0.33 4.63 1.71
N THR A 189 0.28 5.15 2.77
CA THR A 189 1.70 5.00 3.09
C THR A 189 1.88 4.86 4.60
N ALA A 190 2.97 4.21 5.03
CA ALA A 190 3.25 4.04 6.45
C ALA A 190 3.68 5.33 7.15
N TYR A 191 4.44 6.18 6.45
CA TYR A 191 5.06 7.37 7.04
C TYR A 191 4.93 8.60 6.14
N THR A 192 5.57 8.54 4.97
CA THR A 192 5.68 9.69 4.07
C THR A 192 4.79 9.49 2.86
N GLU A 193 4.00 10.53 2.54
CA GLU A 193 3.10 10.54 1.40
C GLU A 193 3.85 10.21 0.10
N ALA A 194 3.24 9.36 -0.73
CA ALA A 194 3.87 8.91 -1.96
C ALA A 194 2.84 8.53 -3.05
N LEU A 195 3.12 8.95 -4.28
CA LEU A 195 2.38 8.61 -5.48
C LEU A 195 3.20 7.75 -6.43
N SER A 196 2.54 6.81 -7.09
CA SER A 196 3.07 6.03 -8.18
C SER A 196 2.42 6.41 -9.51
N LEU A 197 3.10 6.11 -10.63
CA LEU A 197 2.56 6.40 -11.96
C LEU A 197 1.22 5.70 -12.23
N PRO A 198 0.96 4.43 -11.82
CA PRO A 198 -0.36 3.83 -11.96
C PRO A 198 -1.47 4.57 -11.21
N GLU A 199 -1.19 5.11 -10.03
CA GLU A 199 -2.17 5.90 -9.25
C GLU A 199 -2.46 7.24 -9.94
N ILE A 200 -1.45 7.88 -10.54
CA ILE A 200 -1.62 9.08 -11.34
C ILE A 200 -2.45 8.75 -12.59
N ASN A 201 -2.12 7.69 -13.31
CA ASN A 201 -2.86 7.26 -14.49
C ASN A 201 -4.33 6.95 -14.16
N TYR A 202 -4.62 6.33 -13.03
CA TYR A 202 -5.98 6.06 -12.58
C TYR A 202 -6.78 7.38 -12.52
N LEU A 203 -6.22 8.39 -11.86
CA LEU A 203 -6.89 9.68 -11.66
C LEU A 203 -7.10 10.42 -12.98
N LEU A 204 -6.08 10.39 -13.85
CA LEU A 204 -6.16 11.04 -15.15
C LEU A 204 -7.14 10.34 -16.09
N ASN A 205 -7.17 9.00 -16.08
CA ASN A 205 -8.15 8.23 -16.84
C ASN A 205 -9.58 8.56 -16.39
N GLU A 206 -9.82 8.56 -15.08
CA GLU A 206 -11.13 8.90 -14.47
C GLU A 206 -11.55 10.32 -14.85
N ALA A 207 -10.65 11.30 -14.75
CA ALA A 207 -10.95 12.70 -15.04
C ALA A 207 -11.23 12.97 -16.53
N ILE A 208 -10.49 12.33 -17.45
CA ILE A 208 -10.57 12.62 -18.89
C ILE A 208 -11.62 11.73 -19.59
N TYR A 209 -11.72 10.46 -19.21
CA TYR A 209 -12.57 9.48 -19.89
C TYR A 209 -13.82 9.08 -19.09
N GLY A 210 -13.95 9.52 -17.84
CA GLY A 210 -15.04 9.10 -16.95
C GLY A 210 -14.90 7.65 -16.44
N ASP A 211 -13.76 7.01 -16.70
CA ASP A 211 -13.46 5.63 -16.30
C ASP A 211 -11.98 5.53 -15.91
N PRO A 212 -11.62 5.03 -14.71
CA PRO A 212 -10.23 4.89 -14.28
C PRO A 212 -9.42 3.87 -15.11
N MET A 213 -10.06 3.08 -15.97
CA MET A 213 -9.48 2.02 -16.79
C MET A 213 -8.73 1.00 -15.93
N ILE A 214 -9.43 0.47 -14.94
CA ILE A 214 -8.91 -0.54 -14.02
C ILE A 214 -9.34 -1.94 -14.47
N GLU A 215 -8.37 -2.84 -14.54
CA GLU A 215 -8.55 -4.24 -14.89
C GLU A 215 -8.35 -5.10 -13.63
N GLY A 216 -9.11 -6.20 -13.53
CA GLY A 216 -8.91 -7.21 -12.48
C GLY A 216 -9.57 -6.92 -11.12
N ILE A 217 -10.61 -6.06 -11.10
CA ILE A 217 -11.52 -5.89 -9.95
C ILE A 217 -12.61 -6.95 -9.98
#